data_AF-A0A2H9VT34-F1
#
_entry.id   AF-A0A2H9VT34-F1
#
_cell.length_a   1.000
_cell.length_b   1.000
_cell.length_c   1.000
_cell.angle_alpha   90.00
_cell.angle_beta   90.00
_cell.angle_gamma   90.00
#
_symmetry.space_group_name_H-M   'P 1'
#
loop_
_entity.id
_entity.type
_entity.pdbx_description
1 polymer ?
#
loop_
_entity_poly.entity_id
_entity_poly.type
_entity_poly.pdbx_seq_one_letter_code
_entity_poly.pdbx_strand_id
1 'polypeptide(L)'
;MLLKPFLLRAGFFFALLFVFFCGSANAQKLLSVTGVTFQGASQQRVSGVTVGNFNKRTISISDEFGVFRIEAAVGDTLIFSKTQYTSQTLIVLNDNMLSIYMQPIVTLDEVTINDMSTRQELDATMLNYKRTGQYSRPGVLGSILSPVTGIYSLLGKGPARARRFEAFSKRELEDIEIEKKYNRDIIKEIIPAISNEDLDAFMVLFKPSYDQVKVWAHYDIIKYVQTSYDYYSKNKESLKPQKLY
;
A
#
# COMPACT_ATOMS: atom_id res chain seq x y z
N MET A 1 -84.40 -26.44 -4.10
CA MET A 1 -84.01 -25.57 -2.96
C MET A 1 -82.83 -26.15 -2.15
N LEU A 2 -81.84 -26.81 -2.78
CA LEU A 2 -80.75 -27.51 -2.07
C LEU A 2 -79.33 -26.99 -2.37
N LEU A 3 -79.18 -25.99 -3.24
CA LEU A 3 -77.86 -25.48 -3.66
C LEU A 3 -77.23 -24.50 -2.64
N LYS A 4 -78.05 -23.74 -1.90
CA LYS A 4 -77.59 -22.75 -0.89
C LYS A 4 -76.75 -23.37 0.26
N PRO A 5 -77.13 -24.50 0.89
CA PRO A 5 -76.31 -25.08 1.96
C PRO A 5 -75.00 -25.69 1.46
N PHE A 6 -74.94 -26.14 0.20
CA PHE A 6 -73.72 -26.68 -0.40
C PHE A 6 -72.68 -25.57 -0.66
N LEU A 7 -73.13 -24.43 -1.21
CA LEU A 7 -72.26 -23.26 -1.41
C LEU A 7 -71.74 -22.67 -0.10
N LEU A 8 -72.57 -22.66 0.96
CA LEU A 8 -72.17 -22.17 2.28
C LEU A 8 -71.09 -23.07 2.93
N ARG A 9 -71.22 -24.40 2.76
CA ARG A 9 -70.22 -25.38 3.23
C ARG A 9 -68.92 -25.30 2.43
N ALA A 10 -69.00 -25.11 1.12
CA ALA A 10 -67.83 -24.92 0.26
C ALA A 10 -67.07 -23.62 0.60
N GLY A 11 -67.80 -22.53 0.86
CA GLY A 11 -67.23 -21.26 1.32
C GLY A 11 -66.53 -21.37 2.67
N PHE A 12 -67.12 -22.10 3.63
CA PHE A 12 -66.50 -22.38 4.93
C PHE A 12 -65.21 -23.20 4.78
N PHE A 13 -65.21 -24.20 3.91
CA PHE A 13 -64.03 -25.02 3.63
C PHE A 13 -62.90 -24.20 2.99
N PHE A 14 -63.23 -23.31 2.05
CA PHE A 14 -62.25 -22.40 1.43
C PHE A 14 -61.69 -21.38 2.42
N ALA A 15 -62.52 -20.85 3.33
CA ALA A 15 -62.08 -19.95 4.39
C ALA A 15 -61.13 -20.66 5.38
N LEU A 16 -61.43 -21.92 5.73
CA LEU A 16 -60.60 -22.74 6.62
C LEU A 16 -59.25 -23.08 5.97
N LEU A 17 -59.24 -23.35 4.66
CA LEU A 17 -58.03 -23.57 3.88
C LEU A 17 -57.17 -22.30 3.74
N PHE A 18 -57.79 -21.12 3.65
CA PHE A 18 -57.10 -19.83 3.64
C PHE A 18 -56.43 -19.50 4.99
N VAL A 19 -57.08 -19.82 6.11
CA VAL A 19 -56.50 -19.68 7.45
C VAL A 19 -55.29 -20.62 7.64
N PHE A 20 -55.35 -21.84 7.10
CA PHE A 20 -54.22 -22.78 7.16
C PHE A 20 -53.03 -22.34 6.29
N PHE A 21 -53.30 -21.70 5.14
CA PHE A 21 -52.24 -21.21 4.25
C PHE A 21 -51.53 -19.96 4.81
N CYS A 22 -52.22 -19.12 5.57
CA CYS A 22 -51.64 -17.94 6.21
C CYS A 22 -50.69 -18.28 7.39
N GLY A 23 -50.79 -19.48 7.96
CA GLY A 23 -49.95 -19.94 9.08
C GLY A 23 -48.50 -20.28 8.72
N SER A 24 -48.16 -20.32 7.43
CA SER A 24 -46.81 -20.66 6.96
C SER A 24 -45.96 -19.41 6.67
N ALA A 25 -45.92 -18.47 7.62
CA ALA A 25 -44.92 -17.41 7.60
C ALA A 25 -43.62 -17.95 8.21
N ASN A 26 -42.62 -18.23 7.37
CA ASN A 26 -41.26 -18.52 7.84
C ASN A 26 -40.67 -17.24 8.44
N ALA A 27 -40.82 -17.03 9.75
CA ALA A 27 -40.04 -16.04 10.46
C ALA A 27 -38.58 -16.50 10.48
N GLN A 28 -37.70 -15.83 9.74
CA GLN A 28 -36.27 -16.09 9.78
C GLN A 28 -35.77 -15.89 11.22
N LYS A 29 -35.36 -16.98 11.88
CA LYS A 29 -34.85 -16.95 13.25
C LYS A 29 -33.69 -15.96 13.35
N LEU A 30 -33.86 -14.94 14.18
CA LEU A 30 -32.84 -13.95 14.46
C LEU A 30 -31.89 -14.52 15.52
N LEU A 31 -30.60 -14.57 15.22
CA LEU A 31 -29.56 -14.99 16.14
C LEU A 31 -28.90 -13.76 16.76
N SER A 32 -28.52 -13.87 18.03
CA SER A 32 -27.73 -12.86 18.73
C SER A 32 -26.25 -13.20 18.55
N VAL A 33 -25.62 -12.66 17.52
CA VAL A 33 -24.20 -12.86 17.22
C VAL A 33 -23.35 -11.99 18.15
N THR A 34 -22.41 -12.61 18.85
CA THR A 34 -21.45 -11.93 19.72
C THR A 34 -20.02 -12.18 19.25
N GLY A 35 -19.11 -11.26 19.55
CA GLY A 35 -17.72 -11.43 19.16
C GLY A 35 -16.80 -10.35 19.71
N VAL A 36 -15.52 -10.50 19.38
CA VAL A 36 -14.45 -9.60 19.80
C VAL A 36 -13.67 -9.10 18.58
N THR A 37 -13.35 -7.81 18.56
CA THR A 37 -12.55 -7.15 17.52
C THR A 37 -11.10 -6.96 17.97
N PHE A 38 -10.16 -7.33 17.10
CA PHE A 38 -8.71 -7.28 17.30
C PHE A 38 -8.03 -6.47 16.19
N GLN A 39 -6.81 -5.97 16.46
CA GLN A 39 -5.99 -5.23 15.50
C GLN A 39 -4.99 -6.16 14.81
N GLY A 40 -5.09 -6.29 13.48
CA GLY A 40 -4.17 -7.08 12.68
C GLY A 40 -4.06 -8.53 13.16
N ALA A 41 -2.85 -9.09 13.22
CA ALA A 41 -2.58 -10.39 13.84
C ALA A 41 -2.24 -10.30 15.35
N SER A 42 -2.38 -9.13 15.96
CA SER A 42 -2.04 -8.91 17.37
C SER A 42 -3.18 -9.31 18.31
N GLN A 43 -2.89 -9.49 19.61
CA GLN A 43 -3.92 -9.66 20.65
C GLN A 43 -4.52 -8.33 21.15
N GLN A 44 -4.18 -7.20 20.51
CA GLN A 44 -4.72 -5.90 20.90
C GLN A 44 -6.19 -5.79 20.48
N ARG A 45 -7.06 -5.52 21.45
CA ARG A 45 -8.50 -5.34 21.24
C ARG A 45 -8.78 -3.94 20.66
N VAL A 46 -9.79 -3.86 19.79
CA VAL A 46 -10.16 -2.62 19.10
C VAL A 46 -11.58 -2.24 19.50
N SER A 47 -11.72 -1.16 20.27
CA SER A 47 -13.02 -0.60 20.67
C SER A 47 -13.65 0.28 19.58
N GLY A 48 -14.93 0.61 19.70
CA GLY A 48 -15.62 1.54 18.80
C GLY A 48 -15.70 1.11 17.32
N VAL A 49 -15.68 -0.18 17.04
CA VAL A 49 -15.93 -0.72 15.69
C VAL A 49 -17.42 -0.73 15.44
N THR A 50 -17.85 -0.13 14.32
CA THR A 50 -19.24 -0.17 13.88
C THR A 50 -19.51 -1.50 13.19
N VAL A 51 -20.54 -2.22 13.63
CA VAL A 51 -20.98 -3.50 13.08
C VAL A 51 -22.35 -3.30 12.47
N GLY A 52 -22.45 -3.42 11.15
CA GLY A 52 -23.70 -3.26 10.41
C GLY A 52 -24.13 -4.56 9.74
N ASN A 53 -25.41 -4.90 9.81
CA ASN A 53 -26.00 -5.95 8.98
C ASN A 53 -26.47 -5.35 7.65
N PHE A 54 -25.87 -5.78 6.54
CA PHE A 54 -26.16 -5.27 5.20
C PHE A 54 -27.64 -5.47 4.80
N ASN A 55 -28.23 -6.60 5.17
CA ASN A 55 -29.59 -6.96 4.76
C ASN A 55 -30.66 -6.29 5.63
N LYS A 56 -30.43 -6.22 6.96
CA LYS A 56 -31.45 -5.81 7.93
C LYS A 56 -31.31 -4.36 8.40
N ARG A 57 -30.28 -3.64 7.95
CA ARG A 57 -29.96 -2.24 8.36
C ARG A 57 -29.84 -2.05 9.88
N THR A 58 -29.57 -3.12 10.62
CA THR A 58 -29.27 -3.08 12.06
C THR A 58 -27.81 -2.69 12.24
N ILE A 59 -27.53 -1.79 13.18
CA ILE A 59 -26.18 -1.31 13.49
C ILE A 59 -25.92 -1.46 14.99
N SER A 60 -24.71 -1.88 15.33
CA SER A 60 -24.20 -1.98 16.70
C SER A 60 -22.77 -1.43 16.73
N ILE A 61 -22.26 -1.09 17.91
CA ILE A 61 -20.90 -0.58 18.09
C ILE A 61 -20.22 -1.44 19.17
N SER A 62 -18.96 -1.81 18.94
CA SER A 62 -18.19 -2.56 19.94
C SER A 62 -17.86 -1.69 21.16
N ASP A 63 -17.90 -2.28 22.35
CA ASP A 63 -17.60 -1.60 23.62
C ASP A 63 -16.11 -1.25 23.80
N GLU A 64 -15.75 -0.72 24.98
CA GLU A 64 -14.37 -0.38 25.35
C GLU A 64 -13.43 -1.59 25.38
N PHE A 65 -13.97 -2.80 25.55
CA PHE A 65 -13.23 -4.06 25.54
C PHE A 65 -13.21 -4.72 24.15
N GLY A 66 -13.72 -4.03 23.12
CA GLY A 66 -13.81 -4.54 21.75
C GLY A 66 -14.84 -5.66 21.58
N VAL A 67 -15.79 -5.81 22.50
CA VAL A 67 -16.87 -6.79 22.42
C VAL A 67 -18.04 -6.17 21.68
N PHE A 68 -18.62 -6.90 20.72
CA PHE A 68 -19.83 -6.47 20.02
C PHE A 68 -20.95 -7.51 20.15
N ARG A 69 -22.18 -7.03 20.02
CA ARG A 69 -23.39 -7.85 19.94
C ARG A 69 -24.32 -7.30 18.88
N ILE A 70 -24.75 -8.13 17.95
CA ILE A 70 -25.68 -7.74 16.88
C ILE A 70 -26.67 -8.86 16.58
N GLU A 71 -27.90 -8.48 16.25
CA GLU A 71 -28.93 -9.41 15.84
C GLU A 71 -28.89 -9.62 14.32
N ALA A 72 -28.71 -10.87 13.88
CA ALA A 72 -28.59 -11.23 12.47
C ALA A 72 -29.11 -12.66 12.21
N ALA A 73 -29.64 -12.94 11.02
CA ALA A 73 -30.01 -14.30 10.64
C ALA A 73 -28.81 -15.05 10.02
N VAL A 74 -28.87 -16.38 10.04
CA VAL A 74 -27.90 -17.21 9.30
C VAL A 74 -27.97 -16.84 7.81
N GLY A 75 -26.81 -16.60 7.20
CA GLY A 75 -26.67 -16.12 5.82
C GLY A 75 -26.64 -14.60 5.67
N ASP A 76 -26.92 -13.82 6.73
CA ASP A 76 -26.73 -12.38 6.68
C ASP A 76 -25.26 -11.99 6.62
N THR A 77 -24.98 -10.86 5.96
CA THR A 77 -23.63 -10.30 5.83
C THR A 77 -23.45 -9.16 6.81
N LEU A 78 -22.46 -9.31 7.71
CA LEU A 78 -22.03 -8.30 8.66
C LEU A 78 -20.83 -7.54 8.09
N ILE A 79 -20.89 -6.21 8.18
CA ILE A 79 -19.83 -5.30 7.77
C ILE A 79 -19.30 -4.62 9.03
N PHE A 80 -17.99 -4.71 9.22
CA PHE A 80 -17.26 -4.11 10.33
C PHE A 80 -16.46 -2.92 9.79
N SER A 81 -16.71 -1.72 10.32
CA SER A 81 -16.04 -0.50 9.88
C SER A 81 -15.57 0.35 11.05
N LYS A 82 -14.40 0.98 10.88
CA LYS A 82 -13.84 1.93 11.85
C LYS A 82 -12.91 2.90 11.11
N THR A 83 -12.87 4.16 11.53
CA THR A 83 -11.95 5.17 10.99
C THR A 83 -10.51 4.69 11.11
N GLN A 84 -9.71 4.87 10.06
CA GLN A 84 -8.33 4.37 9.95
C GLN A 84 -8.20 2.84 9.91
N TYR A 85 -9.27 2.09 9.64
CA TYR A 85 -9.22 0.63 9.45
C TYR A 85 -9.96 0.21 8.18
N THR A 86 -9.43 -0.81 7.51
CA THR A 86 -10.06 -1.43 6.33
C THR A 86 -11.29 -2.20 6.76
N SER A 87 -12.43 -1.93 6.13
CA SER A 87 -13.68 -2.58 6.46
C SER A 87 -13.61 -4.09 6.23
N GLN A 88 -14.10 -4.86 7.18
CA GLN A 88 -14.15 -6.33 7.09
C GLN A 88 -15.59 -6.78 6.85
N THR A 89 -15.77 -7.87 6.12
CA THR A 89 -17.09 -8.45 5.83
C THR A 89 -17.11 -9.91 6.22
N LEU A 90 -18.16 -10.35 6.91
CA LEU A 90 -18.32 -11.73 7.36
C LEU A 90 -19.77 -12.20 7.22
N ILE A 91 -19.94 -13.44 6.78
CA ILE A 91 -21.26 -14.10 6.67
C ILE A 91 -21.57 -14.83 7.97
N VAL A 92 -22.77 -14.61 8.52
CA VAL A 92 -23.23 -15.26 9.75
C VAL A 92 -23.56 -16.73 9.46
N LEU A 93 -22.81 -17.64 10.06
CA LEU A 93 -23.04 -19.09 9.91
C LEU A 93 -23.82 -19.68 11.10
N ASN A 94 -23.58 -19.17 12.31
CA ASN A 94 -24.16 -19.63 13.57
C ASN A 94 -24.08 -18.54 14.64
N ASP A 95 -24.45 -18.88 15.87
CA ASP A 95 -24.42 -18.04 17.08
C ASP A 95 -23.11 -18.17 17.88
N ASN A 96 -22.06 -18.78 17.31
CA ASN A 96 -20.77 -18.87 17.98
C ASN A 96 -20.11 -17.51 18.13
N MET A 97 -19.24 -17.40 19.15
CA MET A 97 -18.46 -16.20 19.37
C MET A 97 -17.46 -15.99 18.23
N LEU A 98 -17.54 -14.83 17.58
CA LEU A 98 -16.69 -14.47 16.45
C LEU A 98 -15.46 -13.67 16.88
N SER A 99 -14.33 -13.90 16.21
CA SER A 99 -13.12 -13.09 16.35
C SER A 99 -12.85 -12.36 15.05
N ILE A 100 -12.85 -11.03 15.07
CA ILE A 100 -12.70 -10.18 13.88
C ILE A 100 -11.39 -9.43 13.95
N TYR A 101 -10.59 -9.50 12.88
CA TYR A 101 -9.28 -8.85 12.81
C TYR A 101 -9.35 -7.63 11.88
N MET A 102 -9.37 -6.43 12.46
CA MET A 102 -9.38 -5.16 11.76
C MET A 102 -7.96 -4.81 11.30
N GLN A 103 -7.78 -4.60 10.01
CA GLN A 103 -6.49 -4.15 9.45
C GLN A 103 -6.43 -2.63 9.47
N PRO A 104 -5.43 -2.00 10.12
CA PRO A 104 -5.28 -0.55 10.03
C PRO A 104 -4.98 -0.13 8.59
N ILE A 105 -5.63 0.94 8.13
CA ILE A 105 -5.29 1.54 6.84
C ILE A 105 -3.95 2.22 7.02
N VAL A 106 -2.91 1.62 6.45
CA VAL A 106 -1.65 2.32 6.24
C VAL A 106 -1.90 3.24 5.05
N THR A 107 -2.17 4.51 5.31
CA THR A 107 -2.05 5.53 4.26
C THR A 107 -0.57 5.59 3.91
N LEU A 108 -0.19 4.89 2.85
CA LEU A 108 1.00 5.27 2.12
C LEU A 108 0.68 6.66 1.58
N ASP A 109 1.32 7.70 2.12
CA ASP A 109 1.25 9.01 1.49
C ASP A 109 1.58 8.79 0.03
N GLU A 110 0.62 9.13 -0.83
CA GLU A 110 0.86 9.16 -2.26
C GLU A 110 2.05 10.10 -2.41
N VAL A 111 3.22 9.54 -2.73
CA VAL A 111 4.30 10.34 -3.28
C VAL A 111 3.75 10.79 -4.61
N THR A 112 3.04 11.92 -4.62
CA THR A 112 2.80 12.68 -5.82
C THR A 112 4.20 12.97 -6.31
N ILE A 113 4.68 12.16 -7.25
CA ILE A 113 5.84 12.49 -8.05
C ILE A 113 5.35 13.70 -8.84
N ASN A 114 5.41 14.88 -8.23
CA ASN A 114 5.43 16.10 -8.98
C ASN A 114 6.69 15.97 -9.81
N ASP A 115 6.52 15.56 -11.06
CA ASP A 115 7.52 15.47 -12.11
C ASP A 115 8.13 16.85 -12.45
N MET A 116 8.23 17.76 -11.48
CA MET A 116 9.35 18.67 -11.46
C MET A 116 10.58 17.83 -11.12
N SER A 117 11.22 17.32 -12.16
CA SER A 117 12.53 16.69 -12.04
C SER A 117 13.40 17.56 -11.14
N THR A 118 14.18 16.95 -10.24
CA THR A 118 15.14 17.63 -9.36
C THR A 118 16.00 18.65 -10.12
N ARG A 119 16.25 18.39 -11.41
CA ARG A 119 16.91 19.29 -12.36
C ARG A 119 16.14 20.61 -12.61
N GLN A 120 14.83 20.57 -12.82
CA GLN A 120 14.04 21.79 -13.07
C GLN A 120 13.98 22.71 -11.85
N GLU A 121 13.90 22.15 -10.64
CA GLU A 121 13.98 22.95 -9.40
C GLU A 121 15.39 23.54 -9.21
N LEU A 122 16.43 22.76 -9.48
CA LEU A 122 17.83 23.22 -9.44
C LEU A 122 18.09 24.33 -10.45
N ASP A 123 17.63 24.18 -11.68
CA ASP A 123 17.78 25.17 -12.76
C ASP A 123 17.02 26.45 -12.42
N ALA A 124 15.76 26.35 -11.98
CA ALA A 124 14.96 27.51 -11.58
C ALA A 124 15.61 28.28 -10.41
N THR A 125 16.19 27.56 -9.46
CA THR A 125 16.88 28.15 -8.30
C THR A 125 18.19 28.82 -8.73
N MET A 126 18.99 28.16 -9.57
CA MET A 126 20.25 28.70 -10.12
C MET A 126 20.00 29.93 -10.99
N LEU A 127 18.92 29.94 -11.78
CA LEU A 127 18.56 31.06 -12.64
C LEU A 127 18.19 32.30 -11.81
N ASN A 128 17.45 32.10 -10.72
CA ASN A 128 17.10 33.18 -9.81
C ASN A 128 18.33 33.74 -9.08
N TYR A 129 19.23 32.89 -8.59
CA TYR A 129 20.48 33.32 -7.95
C TYR A 129 21.36 34.18 -8.89
N LYS A 130 21.50 33.75 -10.16
CA LYS A 130 22.26 34.49 -11.18
C LYS A 130 21.66 35.87 -11.51
N ARG A 131 20.35 36.04 -11.37
CA ARG A 131 19.64 37.28 -11.75
C ARG A 131 19.65 38.33 -10.64
N THR A 132 19.47 37.94 -9.38
CA THR A 132 19.27 38.90 -8.29
C THR A 132 20.43 38.94 -7.28
N GLY A 133 21.36 37.99 -7.34
CA GLY A 133 22.41 37.84 -6.32
C GLY A 133 21.89 37.52 -4.92
N GLN A 134 20.58 37.30 -4.78
CA GLN A 134 19.89 37.03 -3.53
C GLN A 134 18.97 35.81 -3.69
N TYR A 135 19.11 34.88 -2.75
CA TYR A 135 18.34 33.64 -2.72
C TYR A 135 16.98 33.91 -2.06
N SER A 136 15.88 33.79 -2.82
CA SER A 136 14.53 33.90 -2.27
C SER A 136 13.97 32.50 -2.00
N ARG A 137 13.56 32.27 -0.75
CA ARG A 137 13.12 30.97 -0.22
C ARG A 137 11.80 30.50 -0.85
N PRO A 138 11.71 29.24 -1.33
CA PRO A 138 10.44 28.53 -1.34
C PRO A 138 10.03 28.23 0.12
N GLY A 139 8.73 28.28 0.42
CA GLY A 139 8.21 28.08 1.77
C GLY A 139 8.68 26.79 2.44
N VAL A 140 8.90 26.88 3.75
CA VAL A 140 9.53 25.88 4.65
C VAL A 140 8.87 24.47 4.63
N LEU A 141 7.72 24.30 3.97
CA LEU A 141 7.04 23.02 3.86
C LEU A 141 7.57 22.12 2.73
N GLY A 142 8.29 22.65 1.73
CA GLY A 142 8.85 21.86 0.63
C GLY A 142 10.24 21.27 0.90
N SER A 143 10.95 21.78 1.93
CA SER A 143 12.35 21.41 2.20
C SER A 143 12.55 20.14 3.02
N ILE A 144 11.47 19.53 3.53
CA ILE A 144 11.57 18.31 4.37
C ILE A 144 11.57 17.04 3.51
N LEU A 145 11.06 17.11 2.27
CA LEU A 145 10.78 15.92 1.46
C LEU A 145 11.86 15.58 0.42
N SER A 146 12.88 16.43 0.24
CA SER A 146 14.05 16.09 -0.58
C SER A 146 15.28 15.91 0.32
N PRO A 147 15.87 14.69 0.39
CA PRO A 147 17.01 14.37 1.26
C PRO A 147 18.22 15.28 1.03
N VAL A 148 18.34 15.86 -0.17
CA VAL A 148 19.47 16.72 -0.57
C VAL A 148 19.20 18.20 -0.27
N THR A 149 17.94 18.64 -0.42
CA THR A 149 17.55 20.05 -0.28
C THR A 149 17.34 20.45 1.18
N GLY A 150 16.87 19.53 2.04
CA GLY A 150 16.65 19.81 3.47
C GLY A 150 17.93 20.02 4.28
N ILE A 151 19.03 19.38 3.86
CA ILE A 151 20.33 19.51 4.52
C ILE A 151 21.01 20.85 4.15
N TYR A 152 20.72 21.38 2.98
CA TYR A 152 21.31 22.61 2.44
C TYR A 152 21.03 23.86 3.29
N SER A 153 19.83 24.00 3.86
CA SER A 153 19.46 25.16 4.67
C SER A 153 20.09 25.18 6.07
N LEU A 154 20.65 24.05 6.53
CA LEU A 154 21.19 23.89 7.89
C LEU A 154 22.70 24.13 7.96
N LEU A 155 23.41 24.06 6.82
CA LEU A 155 24.87 24.21 6.78
C LEU A 155 25.27 25.67 6.59
N GLY A 156 25.81 26.27 7.66
CA GLY A 156 26.08 27.70 7.78
C GLY A 156 27.07 28.34 6.78
N LYS A 157 27.11 29.67 6.86
CA LYS A 157 27.79 30.64 5.98
C LYS A 157 29.31 30.38 5.85
N GLY A 158 29.75 29.75 4.75
CA GLY A 158 31.18 29.65 4.44
C GLY A 158 31.47 29.11 3.03
N PRO A 159 32.28 29.79 2.20
CA PRO A 159 32.51 29.41 0.80
C PRO A 159 33.18 28.04 0.62
N ALA A 160 34.03 27.62 1.56
CA ALA A 160 34.67 26.29 1.52
C ALA A 160 33.66 25.14 1.79
N ARG A 161 32.68 25.35 2.67
CA ARG A 161 31.62 24.36 2.97
C ARG A 161 30.65 24.26 1.80
N ALA A 162 30.31 25.38 1.18
CA ALA A 162 29.49 25.42 -0.03
C ALA A 162 30.11 24.60 -1.18
N ARG A 163 31.42 24.76 -1.45
CA ARG A 163 32.12 23.97 -2.49
C ARG A 163 32.13 22.46 -2.22
N ARG A 164 32.35 22.06 -0.96
CA ARG A 164 32.30 20.64 -0.57
C ARG A 164 30.90 20.06 -0.75
N PHE A 165 29.87 20.84 -0.39
CA PHE A 165 28.49 20.46 -0.58
C PHE A 165 28.11 20.37 -2.07
N GLU A 166 28.56 21.31 -2.90
CA GLU A 166 28.34 21.28 -4.36
C GLU A 166 28.97 20.02 -4.98
N ALA A 167 30.20 19.69 -4.60
CA ALA A 167 30.88 18.48 -5.07
C ALA A 167 30.16 17.19 -4.61
N PHE A 168 29.69 17.15 -3.36
CA PHE A 168 28.88 16.04 -2.84
C PHE A 168 27.56 15.92 -3.61
N SER A 169 26.80 17.01 -3.74
CA SER A 169 25.50 17.03 -4.42
C SER A 169 25.62 16.62 -5.88
N LYS A 170 26.67 17.09 -6.56
CA LYS A 170 26.96 16.68 -7.94
C LYS A 170 27.14 15.17 -8.03
N ARG A 171 27.93 14.57 -7.13
CA ARG A 171 28.15 13.11 -7.08
C ARG A 171 26.84 12.35 -6.85
N GLU A 172 26.03 12.79 -5.88
CA GLU A 172 24.75 12.13 -5.59
C GLU A 172 23.79 12.18 -6.80
N LEU A 173 23.73 13.32 -7.50
CA LEU A 173 22.92 13.45 -8.72
C LEU A 173 23.42 12.53 -9.84
N GLU A 174 24.74 12.41 -9.97
CA GLU A 174 25.36 11.48 -10.93
C GLU A 174 25.01 10.02 -10.60
N ASP A 175 25.07 9.65 -9.31
CA ASP A 175 24.74 8.30 -8.84
C ASP A 175 23.26 7.96 -9.05
N ILE A 176 22.35 8.90 -8.80
CA ILE A 176 20.91 8.72 -9.08
C ILE A 176 20.66 8.48 -10.57
N GLU A 177 21.34 9.20 -11.46
CA GLU A 177 21.17 9.02 -12.90
C GLU A 177 21.74 7.67 -13.39
N ILE A 178 22.80 7.18 -12.74
CA ILE A 178 23.31 5.82 -12.95
C ILE A 178 22.24 4.81 -12.51
N GLU A 179 21.71 4.94 -11.30
CA GLU A 179 20.74 4.00 -10.72
C GLU A 179 19.44 3.89 -11.55
N LYS A 180 18.98 4.99 -12.17
CA LYS A 180 17.81 4.95 -13.07
C LYS A 180 17.98 3.99 -14.24
N LYS A 181 19.20 3.82 -14.76
CA LYS A 181 19.49 2.95 -15.91
C LYS A 181 20.20 1.66 -15.54
N TYR A 182 20.87 1.63 -14.40
CA TYR A 182 21.69 0.53 -13.89
C TYR A 182 21.31 0.28 -12.42
N ASN A 183 20.27 -0.51 -12.20
CA ASN A 183 19.84 -0.95 -10.89
C ASN A 183 19.66 -2.47 -10.84
N ARG A 184 19.42 -2.95 -9.62
CA ARG A 184 19.23 -4.37 -9.32
C ARG A 184 18.14 -5.02 -10.17
N ASP A 185 17.02 -4.32 -10.35
CA ASP A 185 15.85 -4.86 -11.05
C ASP A 185 16.09 -4.97 -12.56
N ILE A 186 16.66 -3.93 -13.17
CA ILE A 186 17.07 -3.92 -14.58
C ILE A 186 18.10 -5.02 -14.86
N ILE A 187 19.09 -5.20 -13.99
CA ILE A 187 20.11 -6.25 -14.19
C ILE A 187 19.50 -7.64 -14.08
N LYS A 188 18.57 -7.87 -13.12
CA LYS A 188 17.84 -9.14 -13.00
C LYS A 188 16.92 -9.40 -14.19
N GLU A 189 16.32 -8.36 -14.76
CA GLU A 189 15.52 -8.46 -15.97
C GLU A 189 16.40 -8.91 -17.16
N ILE A 190 17.61 -8.35 -17.29
CA ILE A 190 18.55 -8.70 -18.36
C ILE A 190 19.18 -10.08 -18.13
N ILE A 191 19.50 -10.44 -16.88
CA ILE A 191 20.17 -11.68 -16.48
C ILE A 191 19.39 -12.36 -15.34
N PRO A 192 18.33 -13.12 -15.64
CA PRO A 192 17.53 -13.78 -14.62
C PRO A 192 18.28 -14.86 -13.81
N ALA A 193 19.37 -15.40 -14.37
CA ALA A 193 20.14 -16.50 -13.78
C ALA A 193 21.17 -16.05 -12.71
N ILE A 194 21.32 -14.74 -12.48
CA ILE A 194 22.30 -14.23 -11.51
C ILE A 194 21.81 -14.44 -10.06
N SER A 195 22.69 -14.94 -9.20
CA SER A 195 22.40 -15.06 -7.76
C SER A 195 22.44 -13.69 -7.08
N ASN A 196 21.74 -13.52 -5.95
CA ASN A 196 21.73 -12.23 -5.23
C ASN A 196 23.15 -11.83 -4.74
N GLU A 197 23.96 -12.80 -4.32
CA GLU A 197 25.35 -12.55 -3.88
C GLU A 197 26.24 -12.09 -5.05
N ASP A 198 26.12 -12.76 -6.19
CA ASP A 198 26.88 -12.40 -7.39
C ASP A 198 26.42 -11.07 -7.99
N LEU A 199 25.14 -10.74 -7.84
CA LEU A 199 24.57 -9.49 -8.32
C LEU A 199 25.15 -8.28 -7.58
N ASP A 200 25.23 -8.35 -6.26
CA ASP A 200 25.78 -7.25 -5.45
C ASP A 200 27.27 -7.05 -5.77
N ALA A 201 28.03 -8.14 -5.90
CA ALA A 201 29.43 -8.08 -6.32
C ALA A 201 29.59 -7.52 -7.75
N PHE A 202 28.76 -7.98 -8.69
CA PHE A 202 28.75 -7.52 -10.07
C PHE A 202 28.44 -6.02 -10.17
N MET A 203 27.43 -5.54 -9.43
CA MET A 203 27.02 -4.14 -9.43
C MET A 203 28.12 -3.21 -8.93
N VAL A 204 28.90 -3.64 -7.94
CA VAL A 204 30.03 -2.87 -7.42
C VAL A 204 31.21 -2.88 -8.41
N LEU A 205 31.52 -4.04 -8.98
CA LEU A 205 32.68 -4.21 -9.88
C LEU A 205 32.48 -3.60 -11.26
N PHE A 206 31.25 -3.64 -11.79
CA PHE A 206 30.89 -3.18 -13.13
C PHE A 206 29.95 -1.98 -13.09
N LYS A 207 30.09 -1.11 -12.08
CA LYS A 207 29.37 0.17 -12.03
C LYS A 207 29.83 1.08 -13.18
N PRO A 208 28.95 1.45 -14.12
CA PRO A 208 29.32 2.35 -15.22
C PRO A 208 29.53 3.78 -14.71
N SER A 209 30.32 4.57 -15.43
CA SER A 209 30.50 5.98 -15.10
C SER A 209 29.30 6.82 -15.55
N TYR A 210 29.09 7.97 -14.90
CA TYR A 210 28.03 8.89 -15.27
C TYR A 210 28.09 9.31 -16.74
N ASP A 211 29.28 9.62 -17.25
CA ASP A 211 29.46 10.04 -18.65
C ASP A 211 29.07 8.96 -19.65
N GLN A 212 29.29 7.68 -19.32
CA GLN A 212 28.85 6.56 -20.13
C GLN A 212 27.32 6.44 -20.14
N VAL A 213 26.71 6.39 -18.95
CA VAL A 213 25.26 6.24 -18.79
C VAL A 213 24.48 7.39 -19.41
N LYS A 214 25.05 8.60 -19.39
CA LYS A 214 24.46 9.80 -19.98
C LYS A 214 24.25 9.68 -21.49
N VAL A 215 25.16 9.02 -22.19
CA VAL A 215 25.11 8.87 -23.66
C VAL A 215 24.37 7.61 -24.09
N TRP A 216 24.37 6.57 -23.25
CA TRP A 216 23.80 5.27 -23.58
C TRP A 216 22.28 5.28 -23.72
N ALA A 217 21.80 4.70 -24.82
CA ALA A 217 20.41 4.30 -24.99
C ALA A 217 20.14 2.99 -24.22
N HIS A 218 18.87 2.59 -24.12
CA HIS A 218 18.49 1.37 -23.41
C HIS A 218 19.19 0.11 -23.96
N TYR A 219 19.34 0.00 -25.29
CA TYR A 219 20.06 -1.12 -25.91
C TYR A 219 21.54 -1.19 -25.50
N ASP A 220 22.20 -0.04 -25.37
CA ASP A 220 23.61 0.00 -24.98
C ASP A 220 23.81 -0.51 -23.54
N ILE A 221 22.87 -0.20 -22.65
CA ILE A 221 22.84 -0.73 -21.29
C ILE A 221 22.72 -2.25 -21.29
N ILE A 222 21.78 -2.80 -22.07
CA ILE A 222 21.59 -4.25 -22.18
C ILE A 222 22.88 -4.91 -22.65
N LYS A 223 23.48 -4.39 -23.73
CA LYS A 223 24.72 -4.92 -24.30
C LYS A 223 25.89 -4.83 -23.32
N TYR A 224 26.01 -3.72 -22.60
CA TYR A 224 27.04 -3.52 -21.57
C TYR A 224 26.88 -4.54 -20.44
N VAL A 225 25.67 -4.69 -19.90
CA VAL A 225 25.38 -5.63 -18.80
C VAL A 225 25.68 -7.07 -19.22
N GLN A 226 25.26 -7.49 -20.41
CA GLN A 226 25.55 -8.83 -20.94
C GLN A 226 27.05 -9.07 -21.11
N THR A 227 27.76 -8.14 -21.75
CA THR A 227 29.21 -8.28 -21.99
C THR A 227 30.01 -8.29 -20.69
N SER A 228 29.66 -7.42 -19.74
CA SER A 228 30.29 -7.36 -18.42
C SER A 228 30.00 -8.62 -17.61
N TYR A 229 28.80 -9.18 -17.71
CA TYR A 229 28.44 -10.40 -17.00
C TYR A 229 29.13 -11.64 -17.57
N ASP A 230 29.26 -11.73 -18.90
CA ASP A 230 30.05 -12.78 -19.56
C ASP A 230 31.51 -12.74 -19.09
N TYR A 231 32.06 -11.54 -18.92
CA TYR A 231 33.40 -11.37 -18.37
C TYR A 231 33.45 -11.76 -16.89
N TYR A 232 32.47 -11.32 -16.09
CA TYR A 232 32.39 -11.63 -14.65
C TYR A 232 32.29 -13.14 -14.40
N SER A 233 31.39 -13.84 -15.10
CA SER A 233 31.18 -15.29 -14.97
C SER A 233 32.43 -16.10 -15.33
N LYS A 234 33.19 -15.68 -16.35
CA LYS A 234 34.47 -16.31 -16.73
C LYS A 234 35.59 -16.07 -15.72
N ASN A 235 35.58 -14.93 -15.01
CA ASN A 235 36.68 -14.48 -14.15
C ASN A 235 36.32 -14.44 -12.66
N LYS A 236 35.21 -15.07 -12.26
CA LYS A 236 34.61 -15.00 -10.92
C LYS A 236 35.61 -15.28 -9.78
N GLU A 237 36.52 -16.24 -9.97
CA GLU A 237 37.51 -16.61 -8.95
C GLU A 237 38.65 -15.57 -8.81
N SER A 238 39.02 -14.88 -9.89
CA SER A 238 40.06 -13.85 -9.86
C SER A 238 39.58 -12.48 -9.37
N LEU A 239 38.26 -12.25 -9.36
CA LEU A 239 37.63 -10.96 -9.03
C LEU A 239 37.17 -10.88 -7.57
N LYS A 240 37.33 -11.95 -6.78
CA LYS A 240 37.11 -11.91 -5.33
C LYS A 240 38.11 -10.91 -4.73
N PRO A 241 37.66 -9.89 -3.98
CA PRO A 241 38.59 -8.97 -3.34
C PRO A 241 39.54 -9.75 -2.43
N GLN A 242 40.85 -9.56 -2.60
CA GLN A 242 41.82 -10.07 -1.64
C GLN A 242 41.42 -9.53 -0.26
N LYS A 243 41.18 -10.42 0.69
CA LYS A 243 40.93 -10.05 2.09
C LYS A 243 42.15 -9.29 2.58
N LEU A 244 42.07 -7.97 2.64
CA LEU A 244 43.02 -7.15 3.37
C LEU A 244 42.72 -7.39 4.85
N TYR A 245 43.57 -8.20 5.49
CA TYR A 245 43.60 -8.40 6.94
C TYR A 245 43.92 -7.08 7.65
#